data_AF-A0A7C5DLL3-F1
#
_entry.id   AF-A0A7C5DLL3-F1
#
_cell.length_a   1.000
_cell.length_b   1.000
_cell.length_c   1.000
_cell.angle_alpha   90.00
_cell.angle_beta   90.00
_cell.angle_gamma   90.00
#
_symmetry.space_group_name_H-M   'P 1'
#
loop_
_entity.id
_entity.type
_entity.pdbx_description
1 polymer ?
#
loop_
_entity_poly.entity_id
_entity_poly.type
_entity_poly.pdbx_seq_one_letter_code
_entity_poly.pdbx_strand_id
1 'polypeptide(L)'
;MKTIREARDTDVNQIRDLFVQVYGKEYPFKGFYDTEWLKKAVYDDGTFFLIMEMDNRIVATVSMMLTSGGLDDMIGEIGRLVATTDPKYRGKGLYTELTQILIDKTTDRVQFLMGEARTPHRGSQKILEELHWTACGFEPMKYLFGKHRESTLFYIKTQGMAKELRKNNPRVISEASVLAQTVLKNMNYPVDIIVENEVDGYPIGKGYKIEHLKEQKGVTSLLRIERGRVSNREIFGNFSLSHGFFRIGDPTTNYLIAKEGDAVLGAVGFIHDPIDKKIRIFELIEFDDAVKGFLLSEVDRIAREEFQVDYMEVDISAYSPKIQRTFERLGFVPIAYCPSMVFQQVERLDVIRMTKLCCQYDPGEMRLLEPGQKIIEIVEKGFEDRMLGMEITDAARKTELFKDLADGELYHLARIARTVEFPKGHILIGQDKEPDNLYIFIDGSAEVTTGKQIVGNLSSGNICGEMALIDKSPRSANVILTSNSKLIKINIERLERLMESRPRLGYDVVNKLAGSLSSKLKKLNLSTLYMKKFELV
;
A
#
# COMPACT_ATOMS: atom_id res chain seq x y z
N MET A 1 -1.32 6.42 47.26
CA MET A 1 0.10 6.28 46.87
C MET A 1 0.14 5.83 45.43
N LYS A 2 1.06 6.34 44.59
CA LYS A 2 1.21 5.95 43.18
C LYS A 2 2.29 4.89 43.09
N THR A 3 1.99 3.76 42.45
CA THR A 3 2.92 2.64 42.28
C THR A 3 2.88 2.17 40.84
N ILE A 4 4.05 1.91 40.25
CA ILE A 4 4.21 1.36 38.90
C ILE A 4 4.92 0.01 39.03
N ARG A 5 4.35 -1.03 38.44
CA ARG A 5 4.89 -2.40 38.51
C ARG A 5 4.41 -3.24 37.34
N GLU A 6 5.02 -4.40 37.17
CA GLU A 6 4.52 -5.42 36.24
C GLU A 6 3.18 -6.00 36.72
N ALA A 7 2.32 -6.30 35.74
CA ALA A 7 1.04 -6.94 35.96
C ALA A 7 1.21 -8.35 36.52
N ARG A 8 0.23 -8.83 37.26
CA ARG A 8 0.14 -10.18 37.83
C ARG A 8 -1.22 -10.80 37.50
N ASP A 9 -1.36 -12.10 37.72
CA ASP A 9 -2.63 -12.81 37.54
C ASP A 9 -3.80 -12.17 38.32
N THR A 10 -3.53 -11.68 39.53
CA THR A 10 -4.50 -10.99 40.38
C THR A 10 -5.03 -9.68 39.78
N ASP A 11 -4.29 -9.08 38.84
CA ASP A 11 -4.63 -7.80 38.22
C ASP A 11 -5.57 -7.96 37.01
N VAL A 12 -5.63 -9.17 36.42
CA VAL A 12 -6.28 -9.44 35.13
C VAL A 12 -7.74 -8.95 35.07
N ASN A 13 -8.50 -9.15 36.15
CA ASN A 13 -9.89 -8.68 36.21
C ASN A 13 -9.99 -7.15 36.15
N GLN A 14 -9.16 -6.43 36.92
CA GLN A 14 -9.15 -4.97 36.91
C GLN A 14 -8.66 -4.41 35.58
N ILE A 15 -7.70 -5.08 34.93
CA ILE A 15 -7.23 -4.73 33.59
C ILE A 15 -8.38 -4.87 32.59
N ARG A 16 -9.06 -6.04 32.55
CA ARG A 16 -10.24 -6.27 31.71
C ARG A 16 -11.29 -5.18 31.91
N ASP A 17 -11.64 -4.90 33.17
CA ASP A 17 -12.68 -3.93 33.50
C ASP A 17 -12.31 -2.51 33.07
N LEU A 18 -11.02 -2.16 33.15
CA LEU A 18 -10.50 -0.88 32.64
C LEU A 18 -10.61 -0.80 31.11
N PHE A 19 -10.30 -1.87 30.37
CA PHE A 19 -10.50 -1.93 28.93
C PHE A 19 -11.98 -1.77 28.56
N VAL A 20 -12.89 -2.45 29.28
CA VAL A 20 -14.34 -2.31 29.09
C VAL A 20 -14.80 -0.88 29.38
N GLN A 21 -14.29 -0.24 30.43
CA GLN A 21 -14.61 1.14 30.78
C GLN A 21 -14.21 2.13 29.67
N VAL A 22 -13.07 1.91 29.01
CA VAL A 22 -12.50 2.87 28.04
C VAL A 22 -12.99 2.62 26.61
N TYR A 23 -13.03 1.36 26.18
CA TYR A 23 -13.36 0.98 24.80
C TYR A 23 -14.73 0.32 24.64
N GLY A 24 -15.49 0.16 25.72
CA GLY A 24 -16.75 -0.58 25.68
C GLY A 24 -16.51 -2.06 25.39
N LYS A 25 -17.44 -2.70 24.66
CA LYS A 25 -17.37 -4.14 24.29
C LYS A 25 -16.97 -4.38 22.83
N GLU A 26 -16.74 -3.31 22.08
CA GLU A 26 -16.55 -3.34 20.63
C GLU A 26 -15.08 -3.26 20.19
N TYR A 27 -14.13 -3.27 21.14
CA TYR A 27 -12.71 -3.29 20.79
C TYR A 27 -12.38 -4.52 19.90
N PRO A 28 -11.58 -4.35 18.81
CA PRO A 28 -11.27 -5.41 17.85
C PRO A 28 -10.54 -6.60 18.47
N PHE A 29 -9.64 -6.33 19.41
CA PHE A 29 -8.88 -7.37 20.09
C PHE A 29 -9.70 -7.97 21.24
N LYS A 30 -10.51 -8.99 20.92
CA LYS A 30 -11.40 -9.62 21.90
C LYS A 30 -10.68 -10.31 23.06
N GLY A 31 -9.40 -10.65 22.91
CA GLY A 31 -8.57 -11.23 23.97
C GLY A 31 -8.52 -10.39 25.25
N PHE A 32 -8.66 -9.05 25.17
CA PHE A 32 -8.70 -8.20 26.36
C PHE A 32 -9.98 -8.33 27.20
N TYR A 33 -11.01 -8.98 26.66
CA TYR A 33 -12.21 -9.33 27.40
C TYR A 33 -12.15 -10.75 27.98
N ASP A 34 -11.15 -11.54 27.58
CA ASP A 34 -10.91 -12.90 28.03
C ASP A 34 -9.80 -12.92 29.09
N THR A 35 -10.18 -13.29 30.31
CA THR A 35 -9.25 -13.33 31.44
C THR A 35 -8.20 -14.44 31.32
N GLU A 36 -8.50 -15.55 30.64
CA GLU A 36 -7.52 -16.61 30.43
C GLU A 36 -6.46 -16.18 29.41
N TRP A 37 -6.88 -15.47 28.35
CA TRP A 37 -5.96 -14.86 27.40
C TRP A 37 -5.06 -13.81 28.08
N LEU A 38 -5.65 -12.90 28.86
CA LEU A 38 -4.90 -11.88 29.61
C LEU A 38 -3.92 -12.52 30.60
N LYS A 39 -4.33 -13.59 31.29
CA LYS A 39 -3.46 -14.32 32.20
C LYS A 39 -2.24 -14.88 31.48
N LYS A 40 -2.41 -15.47 30.28
CA LYS A 40 -1.28 -15.88 29.43
C LYS A 40 -0.41 -14.70 29.03
N ALA A 41 -1.00 -13.59 28.61
CA ALA A 41 -0.25 -12.41 28.16
C ALA A 41 0.59 -11.77 29.28
N VAL A 42 0.12 -11.81 30.53
CA VAL A 42 0.85 -11.28 31.69
C VAL A 42 2.08 -12.13 32.07
N TYR A 43 2.09 -13.42 31.74
CA TYR A 43 3.22 -14.33 31.99
C TYR A 43 4.06 -14.62 30.75
N ASP A 44 3.76 -14.00 29.61
CA ASP A 44 4.49 -14.23 28.37
C ASP A 44 5.87 -13.55 28.43
N ASP A 45 6.94 -14.33 28.31
CA ASP A 45 8.32 -13.81 28.32
C ASP A 45 8.60 -12.83 27.14
N GLY A 46 7.76 -12.89 26.10
CA GLY A 46 7.77 -11.98 24.97
C GLY A 46 6.99 -10.68 25.18
N THR A 47 6.36 -10.48 26.35
CA THR A 47 5.49 -9.33 26.61
C THR A 47 5.80 -8.67 27.94
N PHE A 48 6.22 -7.41 27.91
CA PHE A 48 6.30 -6.57 29.11
C PHE A 48 4.98 -5.88 29.34
N PHE A 49 4.30 -6.16 30.45
CA PHE A 49 3.01 -5.56 30.78
C PHE A 49 3.11 -4.76 32.07
N LEU A 50 3.07 -3.43 31.99
CA LEU A 50 3.11 -2.53 33.13
C LEU A 50 1.74 -1.99 33.48
N ILE A 51 1.51 -1.83 34.77
CA ILE A 51 0.33 -1.18 35.32
C ILE A 51 0.74 -0.02 36.22
N MET A 52 -0.13 0.99 36.28
CA MET A 52 -0.07 2.04 37.27
C MET A 52 -1.24 1.88 38.24
N GLU A 53 -0.90 1.79 39.53
CA GLU A 53 -1.83 1.66 40.63
C GLU A 53 -1.87 2.96 41.44
N MET A 54 -3.09 3.46 41.70
CA MET A 54 -3.34 4.60 42.56
C MET A 54 -4.57 4.31 43.41
N ASP A 55 -4.48 4.54 44.71
CA ASP A 55 -5.57 4.32 45.67
C ASP A 55 -6.14 2.88 45.59
N ASN A 56 -5.24 1.88 45.51
CA ASN A 56 -5.54 0.45 45.37
C ASN A 56 -6.38 0.08 44.13
N ARG A 57 -6.33 0.92 43.09
CA ARG A 57 -7.00 0.71 41.81
C ARG A 57 -6.01 0.83 40.68
N ILE A 58 -6.11 -0.06 39.68
CA ILE A 58 -5.39 0.09 38.42
C ILE A 58 -5.99 1.25 37.64
N VAL A 59 -5.20 2.28 37.42
CA VAL A 59 -5.63 3.50 36.72
C VAL A 59 -5.08 3.60 35.30
N ALA A 60 -4.00 2.89 34.99
CA ALA A 60 -3.45 2.81 33.64
C ALA A 60 -2.70 1.50 33.37
N THR A 61 -2.61 1.12 32.10
CA THR A 61 -1.83 0.00 31.58
C THR A 61 -1.05 0.42 30.34
N VAL A 62 0.09 -0.23 30.11
CA VAL A 62 0.81 -0.21 28.84
C VAL A 62 1.55 -1.52 28.70
N SER A 63 1.77 -1.96 27.46
CA SER A 63 2.60 -3.12 27.22
C SER A 63 3.48 -2.96 26.00
N MET A 64 4.60 -3.69 26.01
CA MET A 64 5.45 -3.88 24.85
C MET A 64 5.49 -5.37 24.52
N MET A 65 5.10 -5.70 23.30
CA MET A 65 5.31 -7.03 22.75
C MET A 65 6.63 -7.03 22.00
N LEU A 66 7.52 -7.95 22.35
CA LEU A 66 8.73 -8.19 21.59
C LEU A 66 8.32 -8.92 20.31
N THR A 67 8.31 -8.18 19.20
CA THR A 67 7.90 -8.73 17.90
C THR A 67 9.12 -9.31 17.19
N SER A 68 8.92 -10.44 16.52
CA SER A 68 9.98 -11.30 16.00
C SER A 68 9.87 -11.42 14.48
N GLY A 69 10.67 -10.68 13.69
CA GLY A 69 10.93 -11.03 12.29
C GLY A 69 11.99 -12.13 12.11
N GLY A 70 12.73 -12.34 13.20
CA GLY A 70 13.60 -13.40 13.67
C GLY A 70 13.88 -13.05 15.15
N LEU A 71 14.46 -13.93 15.97
CA LEU A 71 14.70 -13.63 17.39
C LEU A 71 15.73 -12.48 17.61
N ASP A 72 16.45 -12.07 16.56
CA ASP A 72 17.56 -11.12 16.65
C ASP A 72 17.22 -9.69 16.18
N ASP A 73 15.99 -9.44 15.73
CA ASP A 73 15.62 -8.09 15.24
C ASP A 73 15.57 -7.04 16.36
N MET A 74 15.39 -7.44 17.63
CA MET A 74 15.27 -6.51 18.76
C MET A 74 14.17 -5.46 18.53
N ILE A 75 12.97 -5.90 18.13
CA ILE A 75 11.82 -5.03 17.86
C ILE A 75 10.81 -5.09 19.02
N GLY A 76 10.34 -3.92 19.46
CA GLY A 76 9.28 -3.78 20.46
C GLY A 76 8.06 -3.05 19.91
N GLU A 77 6.92 -3.73 19.85
CA GLU A 77 5.64 -3.11 19.54
C GLU A 77 4.97 -2.62 20.82
N ILE A 78 4.87 -1.30 20.98
CA ILE A 78 4.09 -0.71 22.07
C ILE A 78 2.60 -0.71 21.71
N GLY A 79 1.78 -1.07 22.68
CA GLY A 79 0.34 -0.98 22.52
C GLY A 79 -0.39 -1.18 23.83
N ARG A 80 -1.70 -1.39 23.71
CA ARG A 80 -2.58 -1.80 24.83
C ARG A 80 -2.54 -0.75 25.96
N LEU A 81 -2.41 0.50 25.53
CA LEU A 81 -2.31 1.70 26.33
C LEU A 81 -3.72 2.14 26.74
N VAL A 82 -4.08 1.92 28.00
CA VAL A 82 -5.40 2.25 28.53
C VAL A 82 -5.24 2.98 29.84
N ALA A 83 -6.05 4.01 30.09
CA ALA A 83 -6.16 4.62 31.39
C ALA A 83 -7.56 5.10 31.64
N THR A 84 -7.85 5.23 32.92
CA THR A 84 -9.18 5.50 33.41
C THR A 84 -9.74 6.81 32.84
N THR A 85 -11.03 6.79 32.57
CA THR A 85 -11.80 8.00 32.20
C THR A 85 -12.14 8.86 33.43
N ASP A 86 -11.82 8.40 34.63
CA ASP A 86 -12.08 9.10 35.89
C ASP A 86 -11.32 10.45 35.95
N PRO A 87 -12.05 11.58 36.08
CA PRO A 87 -11.46 12.92 36.15
C PRO A 87 -10.41 13.08 37.25
N LYS A 88 -10.48 12.31 38.34
CA LYS A 88 -9.52 12.35 39.44
C LYS A 88 -8.09 12.01 38.99
N TYR A 89 -7.94 11.18 37.95
CA TYR A 89 -6.64 10.67 37.50
C TYR A 89 -6.24 11.21 36.11
N ARG A 90 -7.18 11.78 35.34
CA ARG A 90 -6.89 12.36 34.02
C ARG A 90 -5.96 13.57 34.08
N GLY A 91 -5.18 13.76 33.01
CA GLY A 91 -4.34 14.95 32.81
C GLY A 91 -3.07 15.02 33.67
N LYS A 92 -2.73 13.95 34.40
CA LYS A 92 -1.58 13.90 35.32
C LYS A 92 -0.30 13.32 34.70
N GLY A 93 -0.19 13.30 33.37
CA GLY A 93 0.98 12.72 32.67
C GLY A 93 1.18 11.21 32.88
N LEU A 94 0.16 10.50 33.39
CA LEU A 94 0.28 9.10 33.81
C LEU A 94 0.79 8.18 32.68
N TYR A 95 0.34 8.42 31.46
CA TYR A 95 0.74 7.63 30.30
C TYR A 95 2.16 7.90 29.84
N THR A 96 2.56 9.17 29.80
CA THR A 96 3.90 9.57 29.39
C THR A 96 4.94 8.95 30.33
N GLU A 97 4.69 9.02 31.65
CA GLU A 97 5.54 8.38 32.66
C GLU A 97 5.58 6.85 32.53
N LEU A 98 4.41 6.21 32.43
CA LEU A 98 4.32 4.75 32.34
C LEU A 98 5.00 4.23 31.07
N THR A 99 4.83 4.94 29.95
CA THR A 99 5.44 4.60 28.67
C THR A 99 6.94 4.80 28.69
N GLN A 100 7.44 5.89 29.28
CA GLN A 100 8.89 6.11 29.42
C GLN A 100 9.54 4.99 30.24
N ILE A 101 8.93 4.59 31.36
CA ILE A 101 9.44 3.49 32.20
C ILE A 101 9.48 2.16 31.42
N LEU A 102 8.47 1.89 30.59
CA LEU A 102 8.45 0.71 29.73
C LEU A 102 9.59 0.73 28.70
N ILE A 103 9.85 1.88 28.07
CA ILE A 103 10.95 2.06 27.13
C ILE A 103 12.29 1.83 27.85
N ASP A 104 12.49 2.46 29.00
CA ASP A 104 13.73 2.36 29.77
C ASP A 104 14.03 0.89 30.16
N LYS A 105 13.00 0.16 30.62
CA LYS A 105 13.07 -1.27 30.98
C LYS A 105 13.42 -2.20 29.83
N THR A 106 13.26 -1.76 28.57
CA THR A 106 13.45 -2.59 27.38
C THR A 106 14.64 -2.17 26.53
N THR A 107 15.45 -1.20 27.00
CA THR A 107 16.59 -0.63 26.27
C THR A 107 17.67 -1.66 25.91
N ASP A 108 17.85 -2.68 26.73
CA ASP A 108 18.80 -3.78 26.53
C ASP A 108 18.29 -4.88 25.59
N ARG A 109 17.00 -4.88 25.27
CA ARG A 109 16.33 -5.92 24.46
C ARG A 109 15.78 -5.42 23.14
N VAL A 110 15.54 -4.11 23.03
CA VAL A 110 14.87 -3.49 21.89
C VAL A 110 15.72 -2.36 21.35
N GLN A 111 15.93 -2.34 20.04
CA GLN A 111 16.62 -1.27 19.32
C GLN A 111 15.66 -0.50 18.40
N PHE A 112 14.57 -1.14 17.97
CA PHE A 112 13.54 -0.52 17.15
C PHE A 112 12.18 -0.67 17.83
N LEU A 113 11.54 0.45 18.15
CA LEU A 113 10.22 0.49 18.73
C LEU A 113 9.21 0.95 17.69
N MET A 114 8.05 0.32 17.67
CA MET A 114 6.91 0.72 16.85
C MET A 114 5.63 0.80 17.66
N GLY A 115 4.69 1.63 17.22
CA GLY A 115 3.39 1.77 17.85
C GLY A 115 2.37 2.41 16.91
N GLU A 116 1.11 2.04 17.10
CA GLU A 116 0.01 2.52 16.29
C GLU A 116 -0.87 3.47 17.10
N ALA A 117 -1.17 4.64 16.52
CA ALA A 117 -2.05 5.63 17.12
C ALA A 117 -3.31 5.79 16.25
N ARG A 118 -4.46 5.35 16.77
CA ARG A 118 -5.77 5.52 16.13
C ARG A 118 -6.06 7.00 15.82
N THR A 119 -6.61 7.27 14.64
CA THR A 119 -6.89 8.64 14.18
C THR A 119 -8.11 9.31 14.80
N PRO A 120 -9.16 8.64 15.33
CA PRO A 120 -10.31 9.34 15.92
C PRO A 120 -9.99 10.16 17.18
N HIS A 121 -8.80 10.00 17.78
CA HIS A 121 -8.37 10.77 18.94
C HIS A 121 -6.87 11.11 18.92
N ARG A 122 -6.50 12.23 19.56
CA ARG A 122 -5.10 12.71 19.64
C ARG A 122 -4.30 12.17 20.84
N GLY A 123 -4.89 11.32 21.68
CA GLY A 123 -4.30 10.90 22.97
C GLY A 123 -2.93 10.24 22.81
N SER A 124 -2.88 9.09 22.14
CA SER A 124 -1.63 8.35 21.90
C SER A 124 -0.64 9.13 21.05
N GLN A 125 -1.12 9.90 20.06
CA GLN A 125 -0.27 10.77 19.22
C GLN A 125 0.52 11.76 20.09
N LYS A 126 -0.14 12.46 21.03
CA LYS A 126 0.51 13.41 21.94
C LYS A 126 1.56 12.74 22.81
N ILE A 127 1.25 11.57 23.37
CA ILE A 127 2.18 10.82 24.24
C ILE A 127 3.42 10.40 23.46
N LEU A 128 3.24 9.82 22.28
CA LEU A 128 4.35 9.35 21.44
C LEU A 128 5.23 10.51 20.99
N GLU A 129 4.65 11.62 20.55
CA GLU A 129 5.41 12.82 20.15
C GLU A 129 6.14 13.50 21.32
N GLU A 130 5.51 13.57 22.51
CA GLU A 130 6.17 14.05 23.74
C GLU A 130 7.38 13.20 24.11
N LEU A 131 7.31 11.89 23.84
CA LEU A 131 8.41 10.94 24.04
C LEU A 131 9.37 10.84 22.85
N HIS A 132 9.32 11.80 21.92
CA HIS A 132 10.18 11.90 20.74
C HIS A 132 10.08 10.70 19.78
N TRP A 133 8.91 10.10 19.66
CA TRP A 133 8.61 9.17 18.57
C TRP A 133 8.27 9.96 17.31
N THR A 134 8.54 9.36 16.15
CA THR A 134 8.28 9.98 14.84
C THR A 134 7.15 9.26 14.14
N ALA A 135 6.14 10.00 13.70
CA ALA A 135 5.16 9.50 12.74
C ALA A 135 5.89 9.18 11.43
N CYS A 136 5.90 7.92 11.02
CA CYS A 136 6.64 7.44 9.86
C CYS A 136 5.74 6.75 8.81
N GLY A 137 4.46 6.61 9.12
CA GLY A 137 3.47 6.08 8.19
C GLY A 137 2.03 6.39 8.60
N PHE A 138 1.12 6.08 7.69
CA PHE A 138 -0.31 6.16 7.86
C PHE A 138 -0.96 4.91 7.28
N GLU A 139 -1.68 4.16 8.11
CA GLU A 139 -2.32 2.91 7.72
C GLU A 139 -3.84 3.16 7.60
N PRO A 140 -4.33 3.49 6.39
CA PRO A 140 -5.74 3.82 6.21
C PRO A 140 -6.61 2.58 6.43
N MET A 141 -7.74 2.75 7.11
CA MET A 141 -8.77 1.71 7.24
C MET A 141 -8.29 0.39 7.88
N LYS A 142 -7.17 0.46 8.62
CA LYS A 142 -6.44 -0.68 9.19
C LYS A 142 -7.32 -1.62 10.01
N TYR A 143 -8.20 -1.07 10.84
CA TYR A 143 -8.99 -1.83 11.80
C TYR A 143 -10.49 -1.74 11.53
N LEU A 144 -11.18 -2.87 11.52
CA LEU A 144 -12.63 -2.98 11.44
C LEU A 144 -13.27 -2.94 12.83
N PHE A 145 -14.00 -1.86 13.11
CA PHE A 145 -14.79 -1.66 14.32
C PHE A 145 -16.28 -1.83 13.98
N GLY A 146 -16.80 -3.04 14.20
CA GLY A 146 -18.19 -3.36 13.87
C GLY A 146 -18.46 -3.27 12.37
N LYS A 147 -19.00 -2.13 11.90
CA LYS A 147 -19.29 -1.86 10.48
C LYS A 147 -18.44 -0.76 9.86
N HIS A 148 -17.62 -0.05 10.64
CA HIS A 148 -16.78 1.05 10.15
C HIS A 148 -15.31 0.68 10.28
N ARG A 149 -14.47 1.19 9.39
CA ARG A 149 -13.02 1.05 9.49
C ARG A 149 -12.41 2.30 10.07
N GLU A 150 -11.35 2.13 10.84
CA GLU A 150 -10.56 3.23 11.38
C GLU A 150 -9.12 3.16 10.91
N SER A 151 -8.51 4.33 10.76
CA SER A 151 -7.13 4.47 10.35
C SER A 151 -6.19 4.67 11.54
N THR A 152 -4.91 4.41 11.32
CA THR A 152 -3.85 4.58 12.32
C THR A 152 -2.68 5.38 11.76
N LEU A 153 -2.04 6.17 12.61
CA LEU A 153 -0.69 6.65 12.37
C LEU A 153 0.31 5.64 12.90
N PHE A 154 1.33 5.35 12.11
CA PHE A 154 2.40 4.43 12.47
C PHE A 154 3.60 5.23 13.00
N TYR A 155 3.91 5.07 14.28
CA TYR A 155 4.99 5.76 14.99
C TYR A 155 6.14 4.82 15.27
N ILE A 156 7.35 5.35 15.17
CA ILE A 156 8.58 4.60 15.49
C ILE A 156 9.52 5.41 16.36
N LYS A 157 10.37 4.68 17.08
CA LYS A 157 11.52 5.21 17.81
C LYS A 157 12.68 4.23 17.67
N THR A 158 13.89 4.75 17.51
CA THR A 158 15.11 3.94 17.45
C THR A 158 15.98 4.25 18.65
N GLN A 159 16.67 3.23 19.18
CA GLN A 159 17.56 3.33 20.34
C GLN A 159 18.72 2.33 20.23
N GLY A 160 19.68 2.44 21.15
CA GLY A 160 20.90 1.64 21.09
C GLY A 160 21.65 1.87 19.79
N MET A 161 22.13 0.80 19.16
CA MET A 161 22.92 0.85 17.93
C MET A 161 22.08 0.89 16.64
N ALA A 162 20.76 1.10 16.73
CA ALA A 162 19.87 1.00 15.58
C ALA A 162 20.30 1.91 14.42
N LYS A 163 20.71 3.13 14.75
CA LYS A 163 21.07 4.15 13.77
C LYS A 163 22.44 3.91 13.18
N GLU A 164 23.40 3.51 14.02
CA GLU A 164 24.79 3.24 13.67
C GLU A 164 24.92 2.02 12.77
N LEU A 165 24.07 1.01 12.99
CA LEU A 165 24.06 -0.22 12.20
C LEU A 165 23.22 -0.09 10.92
N ARG A 166 22.58 1.06 10.65
CA ARG A 166 21.77 1.23 9.44
C ARG A 166 22.62 1.02 8.20
N LYS A 167 22.14 0.17 7.29
CA LYS A 167 22.74 0.00 5.98
C LYS A 167 22.50 1.25 5.12
N ASN A 168 23.54 1.78 4.51
CA ASN A 168 23.44 2.97 3.67
C ASN A 168 22.83 2.67 2.29
N ASN A 169 22.35 3.72 1.62
CA ASN A 169 21.89 3.75 0.24
C ASN A 169 20.73 2.78 -0.07
N PRO A 170 19.59 2.89 0.64
CA PRO A 170 18.37 2.17 0.25
C PRO A 170 17.94 2.57 -1.17
N ARG A 171 17.43 1.60 -1.94
CA ARG A 171 17.02 1.74 -3.34
C ARG A 171 15.50 1.66 -3.44
N VAL A 172 14.85 2.81 -3.51
CA VAL A 172 13.40 2.93 -3.41
C VAL A 172 12.76 3.34 -4.73
N ILE A 173 11.57 2.82 -5.02
CA ILE A 173 10.77 3.29 -6.14
C ILE A 173 10.28 4.73 -5.92
N SER A 174 9.97 5.45 -7.00
CA SER A 174 9.47 6.84 -6.97
C SER A 174 8.26 7.06 -6.05
N GLU A 175 7.41 6.05 -5.92
CA GLU A 175 6.19 6.07 -5.14
C GLU A 175 6.47 6.08 -3.63
N ALA A 176 7.62 5.58 -3.20
CA ALA A 176 8.04 5.57 -1.80
C ALA A 176 9.00 6.74 -1.46
N SER A 177 9.55 7.44 -2.46
CA SER A 177 10.69 8.34 -2.26
C SER A 177 10.35 9.55 -1.38
N VAL A 178 9.19 10.17 -1.58
CA VAL A 178 8.79 11.35 -0.79
C VAL A 178 8.60 10.98 0.68
N LEU A 179 7.94 9.85 0.94
CA LEU A 179 7.74 9.33 2.29
C LEU A 179 9.09 9.00 2.95
N ALA A 180 9.97 8.27 2.24
CA ALA A 180 11.30 7.91 2.74
C ALA A 180 12.15 9.13 3.11
N GLN A 181 12.27 10.13 2.22
CA GLN A 181 13.03 11.36 2.48
C GLN A 181 12.48 12.12 3.69
N THR A 182 11.15 12.17 3.81
CA THR A 182 10.46 12.87 4.88
C THR A 182 10.75 12.22 6.23
N VAL A 183 10.61 10.89 6.32
CA VAL A 183 10.88 10.16 7.56
C VAL A 183 12.34 10.23 7.97
N LEU A 184 13.27 10.01 7.02
CA LEU A 184 14.71 10.08 7.32
C LEU A 184 15.10 11.46 7.85
N LYS A 185 14.59 12.52 7.22
CA LYS A 185 14.80 13.89 7.69
C LYS A 185 14.23 14.12 9.09
N ASN A 186 12.99 13.68 9.35
CA ASN A 186 12.33 13.86 10.64
C ASN A 186 13.05 13.12 11.78
N MET A 187 13.66 11.96 11.49
CA MET A 187 14.43 11.18 12.45
C MET A 187 15.91 11.55 12.50
N ASN A 188 16.33 12.58 11.77
CA ASN A 188 17.72 13.04 11.65
C ASN A 188 18.69 11.94 11.15
N TYR A 189 18.23 11.05 10.28
CA TYR A 189 19.07 10.09 9.56
C TYR A 189 19.67 10.75 8.31
N PRO A 190 20.79 10.21 7.77
CA PRO A 190 21.24 10.57 6.43
C PRO A 190 20.11 10.31 5.42
N VAL A 191 19.83 11.31 4.57
CA VAL A 191 18.90 11.19 3.44
C VAL A 191 19.70 10.72 2.23
N ASP A 192 20.02 9.43 2.23
CA ASP A 192 20.95 8.77 1.30
C ASP A 192 20.24 7.82 0.31
N ILE A 193 18.92 7.97 0.16
CA ILE A 193 18.13 7.09 -0.70
C ILE A 193 18.50 7.26 -2.17
N ILE A 194 18.49 6.16 -2.91
CA ILE A 194 18.59 6.12 -4.37
C ILE A 194 17.20 5.87 -4.94
N VAL A 195 16.70 6.77 -5.79
CA VAL A 195 15.37 6.63 -6.41
C VAL A 195 15.47 5.86 -7.72
N GLU A 196 14.81 4.71 -7.79
CA GLU A 196 14.77 3.81 -8.94
C GLU A 196 13.49 4.03 -9.76
N ASN A 197 13.61 4.74 -10.88
CA ASN A 197 12.47 5.10 -11.73
C ASN A 197 12.13 4.03 -12.80
N GLU A 198 13.11 3.27 -13.25
CA GLU A 198 13.00 2.39 -14.42
C GLU A 198 13.00 0.89 -14.09
N VAL A 199 12.97 0.53 -12.81
CA VAL A 199 12.90 -0.86 -12.38
C VAL A 199 11.55 -1.49 -12.74
N ASP A 200 11.60 -2.66 -13.37
CA ASP A 200 10.45 -3.52 -13.57
C ASP A 200 10.23 -4.45 -12.36
N GLY A 201 8.98 -4.87 -12.15
CA GLY A 201 8.64 -5.90 -11.15
C GLY A 201 9.00 -7.32 -11.63
N TYR A 202 8.75 -8.30 -10.77
CA TYR A 202 8.82 -9.71 -11.12
C TYR A 202 7.78 -10.06 -12.20
N PRO A 203 8.12 -10.93 -13.18
CA PRO A 203 7.20 -11.30 -14.24
C PRO A 203 6.07 -12.21 -13.71
N ILE A 204 4.82 -11.91 -14.07
CA ILE A 204 3.61 -12.60 -13.60
C ILE A 204 3.08 -13.62 -14.64
N GLY A 205 3.64 -13.66 -15.85
CA GLY A 205 3.03 -14.33 -17.01
C GLY A 205 3.17 -15.86 -17.11
N LYS A 206 4.00 -16.52 -16.29
CA LYS A 206 4.16 -17.98 -16.32
C LYS A 206 3.30 -18.62 -15.24
N GLY A 207 2.33 -19.44 -15.63
CA GLY A 207 1.49 -20.20 -14.71
C GLY A 207 2.21 -21.44 -14.16
N TYR A 208 2.08 -21.68 -12.86
CA TYR A 208 2.53 -22.90 -12.19
C TYR A 208 1.36 -23.58 -11.48
N LYS A 209 1.52 -24.83 -11.05
CA LYS A 209 0.50 -25.48 -10.23
C LYS A 209 0.57 -24.92 -8.80
N ILE A 210 -0.57 -24.51 -8.25
CA ILE A 210 -0.69 -24.07 -6.85
C ILE A 210 -1.15 -25.23 -5.97
N GLU A 211 -0.55 -25.33 -4.79
CA GLU A 211 -0.97 -26.20 -3.69
C GLU A 211 -1.10 -25.37 -2.40
N HIS A 212 -2.24 -25.47 -1.72
CA HIS A 212 -2.46 -24.83 -0.42
C HIS A 212 -1.98 -25.75 0.70
N LEU A 213 -1.08 -25.27 1.54
CA LEU A 213 -0.71 -25.96 2.77
C LEU A 213 -1.46 -25.37 3.95
N LYS A 214 -2.38 -26.18 4.51
CA LYS A 214 -3.10 -25.90 5.76
C LYS A 214 -2.74 -26.89 6.89
N GLU A 215 -1.99 -27.96 6.59
CA GLU A 215 -1.70 -29.04 7.55
C GLU A 215 -0.18 -29.28 7.73
N GLN A 216 0.21 -29.69 8.94
CA GLN A 216 1.59 -29.98 9.32
C GLN A 216 2.30 -31.01 8.40
N LYS A 217 1.54 -31.90 7.72
CA LYS A 217 2.11 -32.93 6.84
C LYS A 217 2.80 -32.38 5.57
N GLY A 218 2.43 -31.19 5.10
CA GLY A 218 3.08 -30.56 3.92
C GLY A 218 4.34 -29.77 4.25
N VAL A 219 4.57 -29.47 5.53
CA VAL A 219 5.65 -28.60 6.02
C VAL A 219 7.04 -29.20 5.78
N THR A 220 7.17 -30.53 5.75
CA THR A 220 8.43 -31.19 5.38
C THR A 220 8.89 -30.85 3.97
N SER A 221 7.97 -30.51 3.07
CA SER A 221 8.29 -30.06 1.71
C SER A 221 8.87 -28.64 1.72
N LEU A 222 8.38 -27.76 2.61
CA LEU A 222 8.93 -26.40 2.79
C LEU A 222 10.37 -26.44 3.34
N LEU A 223 10.68 -27.37 4.24
CA LEU A 223 12.05 -27.50 4.77
C LEU A 223 13.10 -27.98 3.78
N ARG A 224 12.66 -28.74 2.78
CA ARG A 224 13.56 -29.16 1.70
C ARG A 224 13.96 -27.95 0.84
N ILE A 225 13.11 -26.92 0.78
CA ILE A 225 13.41 -25.66 0.11
C ILE A 225 14.46 -24.87 0.90
N GLU A 226 14.34 -24.87 2.23
CA GLU A 226 15.04 -23.94 3.13
C GLU A 226 16.54 -24.23 3.33
N ARG A 227 17.06 -25.41 2.97
CA ARG A 227 18.49 -25.76 3.14
C ARG A 227 19.44 -24.85 2.33
N GLY A 228 19.70 -23.65 2.86
CA GLY A 228 20.68 -22.65 2.39
C GLY A 228 20.16 -21.49 1.53
N ARG A 229 18.85 -21.21 1.45
CA ARG A 229 18.26 -20.41 0.34
C ARG A 229 17.51 -19.12 0.68
N VAL A 230 17.72 -18.54 1.86
CA VAL A 230 17.14 -17.23 2.23
C VAL A 230 18.25 -16.24 2.60
N SER A 231 19.26 -16.09 1.73
CA SER A 231 20.38 -15.17 2.00
C SER A 231 20.00 -13.71 1.82
N ASN A 232 18.93 -13.41 1.07
CA ASN A 232 18.46 -12.05 0.75
C ASN A 232 16.93 -11.94 0.89
N ARG A 233 16.43 -11.90 2.12
CA ARG A 233 14.99 -11.77 2.39
C ARG A 233 14.46 -10.42 1.89
N GLU A 234 13.41 -10.46 1.09
CA GLU A 234 12.78 -9.26 0.52
C GLU A 234 11.46 -8.88 1.21
N ILE A 235 10.76 -9.85 1.81
CA ILE A 235 9.54 -9.66 2.59
C ILE A 235 9.83 -9.95 4.05
N PHE A 236 9.52 -9.02 4.93
CA PHE A 236 9.66 -9.14 6.37
C PHE A 236 8.30 -9.34 7.03
N GLY A 237 8.29 -10.13 8.07
CA GLY A 237 7.08 -10.43 8.83
C GLY A 237 7.42 -11.25 10.06
N ASN A 238 6.45 -11.35 10.97
CA ASN A 238 6.66 -11.79 12.35
C ASN A 238 6.89 -13.31 12.51
N PHE A 239 7.27 -13.98 11.43
CA PHE A 239 7.50 -15.41 11.35
C PHE A 239 8.56 -15.70 10.28
N SER A 240 9.41 -16.69 10.56
CA SER A 240 10.24 -17.35 9.54
C SER A 240 10.34 -18.84 9.85
N LEU A 241 10.24 -19.68 8.82
CA LEU A 241 10.32 -21.15 8.95
C LEU A 241 11.61 -21.62 9.63
N SER A 242 12.71 -20.90 9.40
CA SER A 242 14.03 -21.17 9.96
C SER A 242 14.07 -21.17 11.49
N HIS A 243 13.07 -20.55 12.14
CA HIS A 243 13.02 -20.33 13.58
C HIS A 243 11.97 -21.19 14.31
N GLY A 244 11.22 -22.05 13.60
CA GLY A 244 10.45 -23.14 14.24
C GLY A 244 9.09 -23.49 13.64
N PHE A 245 8.83 -24.79 13.53
CA PHE A 245 7.61 -25.39 12.95
C PHE A 245 6.31 -25.14 13.69
N PHE A 246 6.39 -24.87 14.99
CA PHE A 246 5.24 -24.99 15.88
C PHE A 246 4.16 -23.93 15.65
N ARG A 247 4.47 -22.81 14.98
CA ARG A 247 3.49 -21.76 14.65
C ARG A 247 2.73 -21.97 13.32
N ILE A 248 3.15 -22.94 12.49
CA ILE A 248 2.43 -23.30 11.25
C ILE A 248 1.10 -24.03 11.57
N GLY A 249 0.90 -24.45 12.82
CA GLY A 249 -0.38 -24.97 13.30
C GLY A 249 -1.43 -23.90 13.63
N ASP A 250 -1.10 -22.61 13.51
CA ASP A 250 -2.10 -21.54 13.69
C ASP A 250 -3.10 -21.58 12.52
N PRO A 251 -4.42 -21.69 12.79
CA PRO A 251 -5.44 -21.81 11.75
C PRO A 251 -5.56 -20.58 10.84
N THR A 252 -4.98 -19.44 11.22
CA THR A 252 -4.94 -18.21 10.43
C THR A 252 -3.74 -18.16 9.48
N THR A 253 -2.71 -19.00 9.69
CA THR A 253 -1.50 -19.03 8.86
C THR A 253 -1.70 -19.92 7.64
N ASN A 254 -1.34 -19.40 6.46
CA ASN A 254 -1.52 -20.07 5.18
C ASN A 254 -0.22 -20.02 4.37
N TYR A 255 0.04 -21.09 3.60
CA TYR A 255 1.11 -21.13 2.62
C TYR A 255 0.57 -21.56 1.26
N LEU A 256 1.00 -20.85 0.20
CA LEU A 256 0.82 -21.28 -1.19
C LEU A 256 2.15 -21.76 -1.73
N ILE A 257 2.13 -22.91 -2.38
CA ILE A 257 3.31 -23.52 -3.00
C ILE A 257 3.15 -23.54 -4.51
N ALA A 258 4.17 -23.05 -5.22
CA ALA A 258 4.29 -23.23 -6.67
C ALA A 258 5.03 -24.54 -6.99
N LYS A 259 4.47 -25.33 -7.89
CA LYS A 259 5.02 -26.62 -8.32
C LYS A 259 5.07 -26.78 -9.84
N GLU A 260 6.04 -27.56 -10.29
CA GLU A 260 6.15 -28.08 -11.65
C GLU A 260 6.41 -29.59 -11.56
N GLY A 261 5.41 -30.40 -11.92
CA GLY A 261 5.39 -31.82 -11.56
C GLY A 261 5.41 -32.01 -10.04
N ASP A 262 6.37 -32.81 -9.55
CA ASP A 262 6.59 -33.05 -8.11
C ASP A 262 7.59 -32.06 -7.48
N ALA A 263 8.26 -31.24 -8.29
CA ALA A 263 9.22 -30.27 -7.81
C ALA A 263 8.53 -29.06 -7.19
N VAL A 264 8.97 -28.66 -6.01
CA VAL A 264 8.55 -27.42 -5.36
C VAL A 264 9.49 -26.30 -5.79
N LEU A 265 8.91 -25.25 -6.39
CA LEU A 265 9.65 -24.13 -6.98
C LEU A 265 9.65 -22.86 -6.11
N GLY A 266 8.83 -22.81 -5.07
CA GLY A 266 8.74 -21.66 -4.17
C GLY A 266 7.47 -21.69 -3.33
N ALA A 267 7.42 -20.83 -2.34
CA ALA A 267 6.29 -20.70 -1.43
C ALA A 267 6.10 -19.25 -0.95
N VAL A 268 4.87 -18.85 -0.68
CA VAL A 268 4.53 -17.56 -0.04
C VAL A 268 3.65 -17.81 1.17
N GLY A 269 4.03 -17.20 2.29
CA GLY A 269 3.33 -17.30 3.57
C GLY A 269 2.54 -16.03 3.89
N PHE A 270 1.29 -16.19 4.31
CA PHE A 270 0.46 -15.09 4.77
C PHE A 270 -0.48 -15.49 5.92
N ILE A 271 -0.84 -14.51 6.75
CA ILE A 271 -1.84 -14.64 7.81
C ILE A 271 -3.16 -14.07 7.28
N HIS A 272 -4.25 -14.82 7.43
CA HIS A 272 -5.61 -14.36 7.14
C HIS A 272 -6.39 -14.18 8.45
N ASP A 273 -6.82 -12.94 8.70
CA ASP A 273 -7.69 -12.61 9.82
C ASP A 273 -9.12 -12.38 9.29
N PRO A 274 -10.04 -13.33 9.51
CA PRO A 274 -11.42 -13.22 9.01
C PRO A 274 -12.25 -12.19 9.77
N ILE A 275 -11.85 -11.81 10.99
CA ILE A 275 -12.58 -10.84 11.81
C ILE A 275 -12.34 -9.45 11.25
N ASP A 276 -11.07 -9.12 10.98
CA ASP A 276 -10.67 -7.82 10.46
C ASP A 276 -10.69 -7.78 8.91
N LYS A 277 -11.05 -8.91 8.28
CA LYS A 277 -11.03 -9.13 6.82
C LYS A 277 -9.73 -8.66 6.19
N LYS A 278 -8.60 -9.17 6.69
CA LYS A 278 -7.27 -8.76 6.24
C LYS A 278 -6.35 -9.93 5.94
N ILE A 279 -5.40 -9.69 5.05
CA ILE A 279 -4.25 -10.56 4.81
C ILE A 279 -2.95 -9.82 5.09
N ARG A 280 -2.03 -10.45 5.82
CA ARG A 280 -0.65 -9.99 6.01
C ARG A 280 0.33 -10.99 5.41
N ILE A 281 1.05 -10.58 4.37
CA ILE A 281 2.11 -11.40 3.76
C ILE A 281 3.36 -11.26 4.64
N PHE A 282 3.96 -12.36 5.06
CA PHE A 282 5.05 -12.34 6.04
C PHE A 282 6.34 -13.01 5.53
N GLU A 283 6.28 -13.83 4.48
CA GLU A 283 7.46 -14.53 3.95
C GLU A 283 7.27 -14.92 2.48
N LEU A 284 8.38 -14.90 1.75
CA LEU A 284 8.50 -15.43 0.39
C LEU A 284 9.74 -16.31 0.34
N ILE A 285 9.60 -17.53 -0.16
CA ILE A 285 10.61 -18.57 -0.23
C ILE A 285 10.80 -18.95 -1.71
N GLU A 286 12.03 -18.88 -2.21
CA GLU A 286 12.24 -18.68 -3.65
C GLU A 286 13.35 -19.49 -4.32
N PHE A 287 13.27 -19.54 -5.65
CA PHE A 287 14.27 -20.11 -6.56
C PHE A 287 14.44 -19.30 -7.87
N ASP A 288 13.38 -18.64 -8.38
CA ASP A 288 13.39 -17.89 -9.65
C ASP A 288 12.37 -16.73 -9.68
N ASP A 289 12.69 -15.67 -10.42
CA ASP A 289 11.89 -14.44 -10.53
C ASP A 289 10.46 -14.65 -11.05
N ALA A 290 10.25 -15.57 -12.00
CA ALA A 290 8.92 -15.85 -12.52
C ALA A 290 8.03 -16.55 -11.49
N VAL A 291 8.63 -17.34 -10.61
CA VAL A 291 7.89 -17.98 -9.51
C VAL A 291 7.47 -16.93 -8.47
N LYS A 292 8.33 -15.94 -8.18
CA LYS A 292 7.98 -14.84 -7.26
C LYS A 292 6.78 -14.07 -7.77
N GLY A 293 6.83 -13.60 -9.02
CA GLY A 293 5.74 -12.83 -9.63
C GLY A 293 4.43 -13.61 -9.61
N PHE A 294 4.47 -14.89 -10.00
CA PHE A 294 3.31 -15.78 -9.97
C PHE A 294 2.72 -15.97 -8.56
N LEU A 295 3.54 -16.31 -7.56
CA LEU A 295 3.07 -16.53 -6.19
C LEU A 295 2.40 -15.28 -5.61
N LEU A 296 2.98 -14.11 -5.83
CA LEU A 296 2.43 -12.85 -5.34
C LEU A 296 1.12 -12.48 -6.05
N SER A 297 1.01 -12.75 -7.36
CA SER A 297 -0.26 -12.57 -8.06
C SER A 297 -1.34 -13.55 -7.60
N GLU A 298 -0.97 -14.77 -7.22
CA GLU A 298 -1.93 -15.75 -6.69
C GLU A 298 -2.41 -15.38 -5.30
N VAL A 299 -1.56 -14.83 -4.43
CA VAL A 299 -2.01 -14.27 -3.14
C VAL A 299 -3.02 -13.15 -3.38
N ASP A 300 -2.76 -12.25 -4.33
CA ASP A 300 -3.71 -11.20 -4.70
C ASP A 300 -5.06 -11.74 -5.20
N ARG A 301 -5.01 -12.73 -6.10
CA ARG A 301 -6.21 -13.39 -6.64
C ARG A 301 -7.03 -14.02 -5.53
N ILE A 302 -6.39 -14.85 -4.70
CA ILE A 302 -7.04 -15.61 -3.61
C ILE A 302 -7.58 -14.66 -2.53
N ALA A 303 -6.86 -13.59 -2.23
CA ALA A 303 -7.34 -12.55 -1.31
C ALA A 303 -8.68 -11.96 -1.76
N ARG A 304 -8.84 -11.70 -3.06
CA ARG A 304 -10.08 -11.13 -3.64
C ARG A 304 -11.19 -12.16 -3.86
N GLU A 305 -10.84 -13.32 -4.42
CA GLU A 305 -11.82 -14.30 -4.90
C GLU A 305 -12.25 -15.30 -3.82
N GLU A 306 -11.31 -15.74 -2.99
CA GLU A 306 -11.55 -16.81 -2.01
C GLU A 306 -11.78 -16.26 -0.60
N PHE A 307 -10.91 -15.37 -0.11
CA PHE A 307 -11.03 -14.79 1.23
C PHE A 307 -11.90 -13.54 1.29
N GLN A 308 -12.05 -12.82 0.16
CA GLN A 308 -12.82 -11.57 0.05
C GLN A 308 -12.41 -10.56 1.14
N VAL A 309 -11.10 -10.38 1.30
CA VAL A 309 -10.54 -9.42 2.25
C VAL A 309 -10.74 -7.99 1.75
N ASP A 310 -10.80 -7.04 2.68
CA ASP A 310 -10.85 -5.62 2.36
C ASP A 310 -9.45 -4.99 2.38
N TYR A 311 -8.51 -5.61 3.11
CA TYR A 311 -7.22 -5.02 3.43
C TYR A 311 -6.08 -6.04 3.26
N MET A 312 -5.01 -5.65 2.59
CA MET A 312 -3.79 -6.45 2.48
C MET A 312 -2.57 -5.62 2.87
N GLU A 313 -1.60 -6.24 3.54
CA GLU A 313 -0.36 -5.58 3.92
C GLU A 313 0.87 -6.47 3.82
N VAL A 314 2.01 -5.81 3.66
CA VAL A 314 3.33 -6.44 3.60
C VAL A 314 4.41 -5.45 4.03
N ASP A 315 5.42 -5.94 4.75
CA ASP A 315 6.64 -5.19 5.03
C ASP A 315 7.74 -5.71 4.09
N ILE A 316 8.40 -4.84 3.33
CA ILE A 316 9.40 -5.22 2.33
C ILE A 316 10.70 -4.43 2.45
N SER A 317 11.78 -4.99 1.89
CA SER A 317 13.10 -4.35 1.86
C SER A 317 13.13 -3.07 1.03
N ALA A 318 13.61 -2.00 1.66
CA ALA A 318 13.93 -0.75 0.97
C ALA A 318 15.15 -0.86 0.04
N TYR A 319 15.86 -2.00 0.02
CA TYR A 319 17.01 -2.26 -0.86
C TYR A 319 16.66 -3.12 -2.07
N SER A 320 15.40 -3.56 -2.17
CA SER A 320 14.91 -4.46 -3.22
C SER A 320 13.86 -3.77 -4.10
N PRO A 321 14.25 -2.92 -5.06
CA PRO A 321 13.30 -2.14 -5.85
C PRO A 321 12.36 -3.00 -6.73
N LYS A 322 12.77 -4.22 -7.08
CA LYS A 322 11.97 -5.15 -7.89
C LYS A 322 10.74 -5.68 -7.13
N ILE A 323 10.88 -6.07 -5.86
CA ILE A 323 9.72 -6.47 -5.03
C ILE A 323 8.80 -5.28 -4.77
N GLN A 324 9.35 -4.08 -4.54
CA GLN A 324 8.58 -2.84 -4.36
C GLN A 324 7.71 -2.56 -5.59
N ARG A 325 8.30 -2.60 -6.80
CA ARG A 325 7.56 -2.43 -8.05
C ARG A 325 6.52 -3.53 -8.28
N THR A 326 6.80 -4.76 -7.84
CA THR A 326 5.86 -5.88 -7.98
C THR A 326 4.59 -5.62 -7.17
N PHE A 327 4.73 -5.26 -5.90
CA PHE A 327 3.58 -4.93 -5.05
C PHE A 327 2.85 -3.68 -5.54
N GLU A 328 3.58 -2.66 -5.98
CA GLU A 328 2.98 -1.46 -6.56
C GLU A 328 2.11 -1.78 -7.79
N ARG A 329 2.59 -2.65 -8.69
CA ARG A 329 1.82 -3.12 -9.85
C ARG A 329 0.58 -3.93 -9.46
N LEU A 330 0.68 -4.71 -8.38
CA LEU A 330 -0.45 -5.44 -7.80
C LEU A 330 -1.46 -4.51 -7.10
N GLY A 331 -1.18 -3.20 -7.01
CA GLY A 331 -2.08 -2.20 -6.46
C GLY A 331 -1.81 -1.84 -5.00
N PHE A 332 -0.64 -2.20 -4.47
CA PHE A 332 -0.22 -1.76 -3.16
C PHE A 332 0.37 -0.35 -3.21
N VAL A 333 0.16 0.42 -2.16
CA VAL A 333 0.69 1.78 -1.98
C VAL A 333 1.67 1.77 -0.80
N PRO A 334 2.84 2.45 -0.88
CA PRO A 334 3.71 2.66 0.28
C PRO A 334 3.00 3.48 1.35
N ILE A 335 2.90 2.93 2.56
CA ILE A 335 2.17 3.56 3.67
C ILE A 335 3.04 3.89 4.88
N ALA A 336 4.22 3.29 5.02
CA ALA A 336 5.20 3.65 6.04
C ALA A 336 6.64 3.43 5.53
N TYR A 337 7.57 4.24 6.02
CA TYR A 337 9.01 4.03 5.84
C TYR A 337 9.69 3.90 7.20
N CYS A 338 10.38 2.79 7.43
CA CYS A 338 10.90 2.41 8.75
C CYS A 338 12.41 2.20 8.68
N PRO A 339 13.23 3.23 8.97
CA PRO A 339 14.68 3.08 8.94
C PRO A 339 15.19 2.16 10.04
N SER A 340 16.20 1.35 9.72
CA SER A 340 16.84 0.43 10.69
C SER A 340 15.89 -0.57 11.35
N MET A 341 14.82 -0.99 10.70
CA MET A 341 13.82 -1.87 11.33
C MET A 341 14.32 -3.30 11.51
N VAL A 342 14.82 -3.94 10.46
CA VAL A 342 15.18 -5.37 10.46
C VAL A 342 16.67 -5.54 10.66
N PHE A 343 17.10 -6.40 11.58
CA PHE A 343 18.50 -6.73 11.77
C PHE A 343 18.87 -7.91 10.86
N GLN A 344 19.84 -7.71 9.97
CA GLN A 344 20.34 -8.76 9.09
C GLN A 344 21.86 -8.81 9.18
N GLN A 345 22.37 -9.90 9.77
CA GLN A 345 23.79 -10.16 9.98
C GLN A 345 24.48 -9.11 10.86
N VAL A 346 25.02 -8.05 10.25
CA VAL A 346 25.79 -6.99 10.92
C VAL A 346 25.21 -5.60 10.67
N GLU A 347 24.14 -5.52 9.86
CA GLU A 347 23.50 -4.26 9.50
C GLU A 347 22.01 -4.30 9.84
N ARG A 348 21.40 -3.12 9.87
CA ARG A 348 19.95 -2.94 9.97
C ARG A 348 19.40 -2.39 8.67
N LEU A 349 18.38 -3.04 8.16
CA LEU A 349 17.70 -2.70 6.92
C LEU A 349 16.52 -1.78 7.19
N ASP A 350 16.42 -0.75 6.37
CA ASP A 350 15.20 0.00 6.15
C ASP A 350 14.10 -0.85 5.52
N VAL A 351 12.87 -0.60 5.97
CA VAL A 351 11.67 -1.31 5.55
C VAL A 351 10.65 -0.33 4.98
N ILE A 352 9.96 -0.74 3.92
CA ILE A 352 8.79 -0.08 3.38
C ILE A 352 7.57 -0.94 3.72
N ARG A 353 6.61 -0.39 4.45
CA ARG A 353 5.29 -1.02 4.60
C ARG A 353 4.42 -0.62 3.42
N MET A 354 3.78 -1.59 2.79
CA MET A 354 2.85 -1.36 1.69
C MET A 354 1.50 -1.99 1.96
N THR A 355 0.45 -1.34 1.46
CA THR A 355 -0.94 -1.78 1.65
C THR A 355 -1.73 -1.72 0.36
N LYS A 356 -2.58 -2.72 0.14
CA LYS A 356 -3.62 -2.70 -0.88
C LYS A 356 -4.99 -2.71 -0.20
N LEU A 357 -5.86 -1.81 -0.65
CA LEU A 357 -7.27 -1.79 -0.27
C LEU A 357 -8.08 -2.49 -1.37
N CYS A 358 -8.89 -3.46 -0.95
CA CYS A 358 -9.82 -4.20 -1.81
C CYS A 358 -11.28 -3.73 -1.61
N CYS A 359 -11.47 -2.67 -0.84
CA CYS A 359 -12.75 -1.98 -0.60
C CYS A 359 -12.66 -0.51 -1.02
N GLN A 360 -13.79 0.19 -1.00
CA GLN A 360 -13.84 1.64 -1.21
C GLN A 360 -13.00 2.36 -0.15
N TYR A 361 -12.23 3.36 -0.55
CA TYR A 361 -11.46 4.20 0.36
C TYR A 361 -12.39 5.07 1.22
N ASP A 362 -12.34 4.87 2.53
CA ASP A 362 -13.03 5.67 3.56
C ASP A 362 -12.20 5.65 4.85
N PRO A 363 -11.27 6.61 5.07
CA PRO A 363 -10.32 6.58 6.18
C PRO A 363 -10.98 6.81 7.54
N GLY A 364 -12.28 7.11 7.59
CA GLY A 364 -13.03 7.37 8.81
C GLY A 364 -12.65 8.70 9.49
N GLU A 365 -13.00 8.83 10.77
CA GLU A 365 -12.73 10.05 11.52
C GLU A 365 -11.23 10.25 11.80
N MET A 366 -10.72 11.45 11.54
CA MET A 366 -9.33 11.80 11.77
C MET A 366 -9.18 13.09 12.58
N ARG A 367 -8.51 12.97 13.73
CA ARG A 367 -8.10 14.07 14.62
C ARG A 367 -6.59 13.98 14.80
N LEU A 368 -5.86 14.83 14.08
CA LEU A 368 -4.42 14.68 13.87
C LEU A 368 -3.62 15.80 14.54
N LEU A 369 -2.40 15.49 14.96
CA LEU A 369 -1.34 16.47 15.21
C LEU A 369 -0.62 16.82 13.91
N GLU A 370 0.09 17.95 13.90
CA GLU A 370 0.77 18.49 12.71
C GLU A 370 1.77 17.50 12.07
N PRO A 371 2.62 16.77 12.84
CA PRO A 371 3.55 15.81 12.25
C PRO A 371 2.84 14.67 11.52
N GLY A 372 1.77 14.13 12.12
CA GLY A 372 0.96 13.07 11.53
C GLY A 372 0.22 13.52 10.27
N GLN A 373 -0.23 14.77 10.22
CA GLN A 373 -0.94 15.33 9.06
C GLN A 373 -0.06 15.31 7.79
N LYS A 374 1.20 15.72 7.88
CA LYS A 374 2.14 15.70 6.73
C LYS A 374 2.34 14.30 6.17
N ILE A 375 2.41 13.29 7.03
CA ILE A 375 2.58 11.89 6.61
C ILE A 375 1.32 11.39 5.89
N ILE A 376 0.15 11.72 6.43
CA ILE A 376 -1.15 11.38 5.82
C ILE A 376 -1.26 11.99 4.43
N GLU A 377 -0.97 13.28 4.27
CA GLU A 377 -1.03 13.96 2.96
C GLU A 377 -0.15 13.26 1.89
N ILE A 378 1.03 12.74 2.28
CA ILE A 378 1.90 11.99 1.37
C ILE A 378 1.27 10.65 0.98
N VAL A 379 0.74 9.91 1.95
CA VAL A 379 0.18 8.56 1.72
C VAL A 379 -1.15 8.63 0.98
N GLU A 380 -2.05 9.56 1.35
CA GLU A 380 -3.34 9.76 0.67
C GLU A 380 -3.14 10.12 -0.80
N LYS A 381 -2.17 10.99 -1.11
CA LYS A 381 -1.80 11.27 -2.49
C LYS A 381 -1.38 10.01 -3.25
N GLY A 382 -0.68 9.08 -2.61
CA GLY A 382 -0.34 7.79 -3.20
C GLY A 382 -1.57 6.93 -3.55
N PHE A 383 -2.58 6.93 -2.68
CA PHE A 383 -3.87 6.27 -2.96
C PHE A 383 -4.67 6.99 -4.05
N GLU A 384 -4.71 8.33 -4.05
CA GLU A 384 -5.35 9.13 -5.10
C GLU A 384 -4.73 8.87 -6.47
N ASP A 385 -3.40 8.96 -6.57
CA ASP A 385 -2.63 8.67 -7.79
C ASP A 385 -2.91 7.24 -8.28
N ARG A 386 -3.05 6.27 -7.34
CA ARG A 386 -3.38 4.89 -7.68
C ARG A 386 -4.83 4.73 -8.17
N MET A 387 -5.80 5.34 -7.50
CA MET A 387 -7.20 5.31 -7.93
C MET A 387 -7.38 5.94 -9.31
N LEU A 388 -6.76 7.10 -9.53
CA LEU A 388 -6.70 7.75 -10.84
C LEU A 388 -6.07 6.81 -11.87
N GLY A 389 -4.97 6.14 -11.53
CA GLY A 389 -4.33 5.17 -12.42
C GLY A 389 -5.24 4.01 -12.82
N MET A 390 -6.03 3.50 -11.87
CA MET A 390 -7.03 2.44 -12.13
C MET A 390 -8.18 2.95 -12.98
N GLU A 391 -8.72 4.14 -12.70
CA GLU A 391 -9.76 4.76 -13.51
C GLU A 391 -9.29 4.97 -14.95
N ILE A 392 -8.07 5.48 -15.12
CA ILE A 392 -7.45 5.66 -16.44
C ILE A 392 -7.25 4.31 -17.13
N THR A 393 -6.82 3.28 -16.41
CA THR A 393 -6.64 1.92 -16.95
C THR A 393 -7.98 1.32 -17.39
N ASP A 394 -9.03 1.45 -16.59
CA ASP A 394 -10.37 0.93 -16.89
C ASP A 394 -11.01 1.68 -18.07
N ALA A 395 -10.88 3.00 -18.08
CA ALA A 395 -11.32 3.81 -19.21
C ALA A 395 -10.52 3.47 -20.48
N ALA A 396 -9.21 3.28 -20.37
CA ALA A 396 -8.35 2.84 -21.47
C ALA A 396 -8.79 1.47 -22.01
N ARG A 397 -9.11 0.50 -21.15
CA ARG A 397 -9.63 -0.83 -21.56
C ARG A 397 -10.98 -0.75 -22.27
N LYS A 398 -11.85 0.19 -21.89
CA LYS A 398 -13.13 0.43 -22.57
C LYS A 398 -12.94 1.07 -23.94
N THR A 399 -11.76 1.60 -24.23
CA THR A 399 -11.43 2.12 -25.57
C THR A 399 -10.82 1.02 -26.43
N GLU A 400 -11.24 0.96 -27.69
CA GLU A 400 -10.60 0.10 -28.70
C GLU A 400 -9.09 0.38 -28.86
N LEU A 401 -8.63 1.57 -28.44
CA LEU A 401 -7.23 1.97 -28.56
C LEU A 401 -6.32 1.19 -27.62
N PHE A 402 -6.73 0.93 -26.38
CA PHE A 402 -5.82 0.38 -25.37
C PHE A 402 -6.24 -0.97 -24.81
N LYS A 403 -7.34 -1.55 -25.32
CA LYS A 403 -7.86 -2.85 -24.86
C LYS A 403 -6.85 -4.00 -24.91
N ASP A 404 -5.88 -3.95 -25.83
CA ASP A 404 -4.90 -5.02 -26.05
C ASP A 404 -3.52 -4.72 -25.43
N LEU A 405 -3.36 -3.58 -24.75
CA LEU A 405 -2.12 -3.30 -24.03
C LEU A 405 -2.02 -4.18 -22.78
N ALA A 406 -0.80 -4.63 -22.48
CA ALA A 406 -0.55 -5.36 -21.25
C ALA A 406 -0.75 -4.46 -20.02
N ASP A 407 -1.08 -5.04 -18.87
CA ASP A 407 -1.35 -4.29 -17.63
C ASP A 407 -0.17 -3.40 -17.21
N GLY A 408 1.06 -3.88 -17.42
CA GLY A 408 2.27 -3.09 -17.19
C GLY A 408 2.40 -1.87 -18.12
N GLU A 409 1.93 -1.99 -19.36
CA GLU A 409 1.95 -0.91 -20.36
C GLU A 409 0.88 0.15 -20.08
N LEU A 410 -0.34 -0.30 -19.77
CA LEU A 410 -1.43 0.56 -19.31
C LEU A 410 -1.03 1.35 -18.06
N TYR A 411 -0.35 0.68 -17.14
CA TYR A 411 0.18 1.31 -15.94
C TYR A 411 1.13 2.48 -16.27
N HIS A 412 2.06 2.30 -17.20
CA HIS A 412 2.98 3.36 -17.59
C HIS A 412 2.28 4.54 -18.27
N LEU A 413 1.27 4.29 -19.10
CA LEU A 413 0.44 5.34 -19.70
C LEU A 413 -0.38 6.08 -18.64
N ALA A 414 -0.93 5.36 -17.67
CA ALA A 414 -1.74 5.94 -16.60
C ALA A 414 -0.94 6.98 -15.77
N ARG A 415 0.36 6.74 -15.56
CA ARG A 415 1.24 7.67 -14.81
C ARG A 415 1.47 9.03 -15.47
N ILE A 416 1.32 9.11 -16.79
CA ILE A 416 1.49 10.37 -17.54
C ILE A 416 0.16 11.02 -17.94
N ALA A 417 -0.94 10.35 -17.58
CA ALA A 417 -2.31 10.74 -17.88
C ALA A 417 -2.97 11.43 -16.68
N ARG A 418 -4.02 12.21 -16.93
CA ARG A 418 -4.86 12.83 -15.89
C ARG A 418 -6.31 12.82 -16.30
N THR A 419 -7.22 12.63 -15.37
CA THR A 419 -8.65 12.84 -15.60
C THR A 419 -8.98 14.33 -15.52
N VAL A 420 -9.72 14.85 -16.50
CA VAL A 420 -10.19 16.24 -16.56
C VAL A 420 -11.67 16.29 -16.91
N GLU A 421 -12.38 17.28 -16.37
CA GLU A 421 -13.79 17.51 -16.65
C GLU A 421 -13.98 18.92 -17.21
N PHE A 422 -14.81 19.02 -18.26
CA PHE A 422 -15.11 20.29 -18.90
C PHE A 422 -16.62 20.41 -19.17
N PRO A 423 -17.18 21.63 -19.07
CA PRO A 423 -18.59 21.86 -19.34
C PRO A 423 -18.89 21.82 -20.85
N LYS A 424 -20.17 21.60 -21.18
CA LYS A 424 -20.69 21.77 -22.55
C LYS A 424 -20.28 23.14 -23.12
N GLY A 425 -19.90 23.16 -24.41
CA GLY A 425 -19.49 24.35 -25.15
C GLY A 425 -18.01 24.70 -25.03
N HIS A 426 -17.26 24.01 -24.16
CA HIS A 426 -15.82 24.20 -24.07
C HIS A 426 -15.11 23.79 -25.37
N ILE A 427 -14.20 24.64 -25.86
CA ILE A 427 -13.33 24.34 -27.00
C ILE A 427 -12.13 23.56 -26.48
N LEU A 428 -12.20 22.23 -26.60
CA LEU A 428 -11.16 21.32 -26.09
C LEU A 428 -9.88 21.40 -26.93
N ILE A 429 -10.03 21.51 -28.25
CA ILE A 429 -8.95 21.70 -29.21
C ILE A 429 -9.36 22.84 -30.13
N GLY A 430 -8.46 23.80 -30.35
CA GLY A 430 -8.64 24.88 -31.33
C GLY A 430 -7.85 24.60 -32.60
N GLN A 431 -8.45 24.83 -33.76
CA GLN A 431 -7.79 24.73 -35.07
C GLN A 431 -6.59 25.69 -35.15
N ASP A 432 -5.55 25.27 -35.87
CA ASP A 432 -4.30 26.03 -36.12
C ASP A 432 -3.51 26.38 -34.85
N LYS A 433 -3.85 25.77 -33.72
CA LYS A 433 -3.08 25.87 -32.47
C LYS A 433 -1.97 24.83 -32.44
N GLU A 434 -0.93 25.13 -31.68
CA GLU A 434 0.13 24.16 -31.39
C GLU A 434 -0.42 23.00 -30.54
N PRO A 435 0.00 21.76 -30.83
CA PRO A 435 -0.45 20.60 -30.08
C PRO A 435 0.26 20.48 -28.73
N ASP A 436 -0.52 20.36 -27.68
CA ASP A 436 -0.05 20.28 -26.29
C ASP A 436 -0.43 18.95 -25.62
N ASN A 437 -1.62 18.44 -25.96
CA ASN A 437 -2.23 17.29 -25.29
C ASN A 437 -3.00 16.37 -26.25
N LEU A 438 -3.16 15.12 -25.86
CA LEU A 438 -4.09 14.17 -26.44
C LEU A 438 -5.21 13.92 -25.44
N TYR A 439 -6.44 13.73 -25.94
CA TYR A 439 -7.60 13.49 -25.11
C TYR A 439 -8.33 12.20 -25.48
N ILE A 440 -8.80 11.46 -24.48
CA ILE A 440 -9.65 10.27 -24.63
C ILE A 440 -10.97 10.53 -23.88
N PHE A 441 -12.11 10.34 -24.54
CA PHE A 441 -13.43 10.53 -23.92
C PHE A 441 -13.77 9.33 -23.03
N ILE A 442 -13.95 9.59 -21.72
CA ILE A 442 -14.52 8.61 -20.78
C ILE A 442 -16.04 8.68 -20.86
N ASP A 443 -16.57 9.90 -20.79
CA ASP A 443 -17.99 10.20 -20.90
C ASP A 443 -18.20 11.55 -21.59
N GLY A 444 -19.34 11.69 -22.27
CA GLY A 444 -19.73 12.89 -22.99
C GLY A 444 -19.55 12.82 -24.51
N SER A 445 -19.66 13.98 -25.15
CA SER A 445 -19.75 14.11 -26.60
C SER A 445 -19.15 15.44 -27.09
N ALA A 446 -18.68 15.45 -28.34
CA ALA A 446 -18.15 16.64 -28.99
C ALA A 446 -18.39 16.63 -30.51
N GLU A 447 -18.42 17.83 -31.09
CA GLU A 447 -18.39 18.06 -32.53
C GLU A 447 -16.98 18.45 -32.96
N VAL A 448 -16.55 17.93 -34.12
CA VAL A 448 -15.29 18.29 -34.77
C VAL A 448 -15.61 19.22 -35.94
N THR A 449 -14.99 20.40 -35.97
CA THR A 449 -15.27 21.41 -37.01
C THR A 449 -14.02 21.94 -37.69
N THR A 450 -14.09 22.17 -39.00
CA THR A 450 -13.08 22.90 -39.76
C THR A 450 -13.71 24.19 -40.28
N GLY A 451 -13.25 25.34 -39.80
CA GLY A 451 -13.97 26.60 -39.99
C GLY A 451 -15.39 26.53 -39.43
N LYS A 452 -16.41 26.64 -40.30
CA LYS A 452 -17.84 26.57 -39.91
C LYS A 452 -18.50 25.21 -40.20
N GLN A 453 -17.79 24.27 -40.81
CA GLN A 453 -18.36 22.97 -41.20
C GLN A 453 -18.08 21.91 -40.14
N ILE A 454 -19.11 21.14 -39.77
CA ILE A 454 -18.97 19.96 -38.91
C ILE A 454 -18.46 18.81 -39.79
N VAL A 455 -17.29 18.28 -39.43
CA VAL A 455 -16.62 17.19 -40.16
C VAL A 455 -16.68 15.86 -39.41
N GLY A 456 -17.16 15.84 -38.17
CA GLY A 456 -17.32 14.61 -37.42
C GLY A 456 -17.86 14.83 -36.01
N ASN A 457 -18.16 13.73 -35.34
CA ASN A 457 -18.59 13.70 -33.95
C ASN A 457 -17.71 12.75 -33.15
N LEU A 458 -17.53 13.06 -31.87
CA LEU A 458 -16.81 12.25 -30.90
C LEU A 458 -17.74 11.95 -29.71
N SER A 459 -17.52 10.79 -29.12
CA SER A 459 -18.27 10.26 -27.97
C SER A 459 -17.34 9.40 -27.12
N SER A 460 -17.85 8.86 -26.00
CA SER A 460 -17.13 7.93 -25.12
C SER A 460 -16.34 6.86 -25.89
N GLY A 461 -15.09 6.67 -25.51
CA GLY A 461 -14.12 5.78 -26.17
C GLY A 461 -13.40 6.39 -27.38
N ASN A 462 -13.80 7.56 -27.87
CA ASN A 462 -13.08 8.24 -28.94
C ASN A 462 -11.90 9.06 -28.41
N ILE A 463 -10.93 9.31 -29.30
CA ILE A 463 -9.72 10.08 -29.02
C ILE A 463 -9.71 11.31 -29.90
N CYS A 464 -9.10 12.40 -29.46
CA CYS A 464 -8.78 13.53 -30.32
C CYS A 464 -7.39 14.10 -30.03
N GLY A 465 -6.81 14.70 -31.07
CA GLY A 465 -5.49 15.30 -31.04
C GLY A 465 -4.37 14.36 -31.53
N GLU A 466 -4.71 13.14 -31.95
CA GLU A 466 -3.74 12.14 -32.40
C GLU A 466 -3.01 12.48 -33.70
N MET A 467 -3.62 13.25 -34.62
CA MET A 467 -2.96 13.64 -35.88
C MET A 467 -1.68 14.42 -35.60
N ALA A 468 -1.79 15.45 -34.78
CA ALA A 468 -0.70 16.35 -34.44
C ALA A 468 0.44 15.66 -33.65
N LEU A 469 0.14 14.55 -32.96
CA LEU A 469 1.17 13.72 -32.34
C LEU A 469 2.01 12.97 -33.38
N ILE A 470 1.40 12.55 -34.50
CA ILE A 470 2.04 11.75 -35.55
C ILE A 470 2.81 12.63 -36.54
N ASP A 471 2.18 13.67 -37.08
CA ASP A 471 2.75 14.48 -38.16
C ASP A 471 3.41 15.78 -37.68
N LYS A 472 3.33 16.09 -36.37
CA LYS A 472 3.84 17.32 -35.75
C LYS A 472 3.25 18.61 -36.35
N SER A 473 2.08 18.53 -36.97
CA SER A 473 1.38 19.69 -37.52
C SER A 473 0.54 20.43 -36.47
N PRO A 474 0.20 21.71 -36.70
CA PRO A 474 -0.83 22.39 -35.92
C PRO A 474 -2.17 21.64 -35.96
N ARG A 475 -3.06 21.90 -35.00
CA ARG A 475 -4.36 21.24 -34.91
C ARG A 475 -5.19 21.43 -36.19
N SER A 476 -5.58 20.33 -36.81
CA SER A 476 -6.31 20.32 -38.08
C SER A 476 -7.78 20.77 -37.99
N ALA A 477 -8.38 20.72 -36.80
CA ALA A 477 -9.79 21.03 -36.58
C ALA A 477 -10.04 21.51 -35.15
N ASN A 478 -11.16 22.19 -34.93
CA ASN A 478 -11.68 22.44 -33.58
C ASN A 478 -12.38 21.18 -33.05
N VAL A 479 -12.34 21.00 -31.74
CA VAL A 479 -13.17 20.02 -31.02
C VAL A 479 -13.95 20.76 -29.94
N ILE A 480 -15.27 20.80 -30.08
CA ILE A 480 -16.17 21.58 -29.22
C ILE A 480 -17.11 20.62 -28.50
N LEU A 481 -17.12 20.66 -27.17
CA LEU A 481 -17.93 19.75 -26.37
C LEU A 481 -19.44 20.03 -26.53
N THR A 482 -20.22 19.00 -26.85
CA THR A 482 -21.68 19.08 -27.00
C THR A 482 -22.43 18.67 -25.71
N SER A 483 -21.71 18.13 -24.73
CA SER A 483 -22.19 17.84 -23.37
C SER A 483 -21.10 18.14 -22.33
N ASN A 484 -21.46 18.17 -21.05
CA ASN A 484 -20.45 18.01 -19.99
C ASN A 484 -19.71 16.70 -20.25
N SER A 485 -18.39 16.74 -20.18
CA SER A 485 -17.56 15.61 -20.59
C SER A 485 -16.43 15.37 -19.63
N LYS A 486 -16.14 14.10 -19.40
CA LYS A 486 -15.02 13.61 -18.59
C LYS A 486 -14.03 12.92 -19.51
N LEU A 487 -12.77 13.33 -19.43
CA LEU A 487 -11.74 12.98 -20.40
C LEU A 487 -10.45 12.55 -19.70
N ILE A 488 -9.69 11.65 -20.31
CA ILE A 488 -8.28 11.46 -19.99
C ILE A 488 -7.48 12.44 -20.83
N LYS A 489 -6.61 13.23 -20.20
CA LYS A 489 -5.65 14.15 -20.79
C LYS A 489 -4.24 13.58 -20.67
N ILE A 490 -3.53 13.46 -21.79
CA ILE A 490 -2.13 13.03 -21.84
C ILE A 490 -1.31 14.13 -22.49
N ASN A 491 -0.24 14.58 -21.85
CA ASN A 491 0.67 15.54 -22.45
C ASN A 491 1.54 14.85 -23.52
N ILE A 492 1.65 15.48 -24.69
CA ILE A 492 2.34 14.89 -25.85
C ILE A 492 3.82 14.66 -25.56
N GLU A 493 4.52 15.64 -25.00
CA GLU A 493 5.95 15.54 -24.69
C GLU A 493 6.24 14.40 -23.69
N ARG A 494 5.40 14.25 -22.65
CA ARG A 494 5.53 13.13 -21.70
C ARG A 494 5.27 11.77 -22.36
N LEU A 495 4.32 11.71 -23.28
CA LEU A 495 4.04 10.49 -24.03
C LEU A 495 5.22 10.12 -24.94
N GLU A 496 5.80 11.09 -25.65
CA GLU A 496 6.98 10.88 -26.48
C GLU A 496 8.16 10.32 -25.68
N ARG A 497 8.52 10.94 -24.56
CA ARG A 497 9.57 10.45 -23.67
C ARG A 497 9.28 9.03 -23.15
N LEU A 498 8.02 8.71 -22.88
CA LEU A 498 7.62 7.37 -22.47
C LEU A 498 7.81 6.36 -23.63
N MET A 499 7.45 6.73 -24.85
CA MET A 499 7.65 5.89 -26.04
C MET A 499 9.14 5.69 -26.37
N GLU A 500 9.97 6.72 -26.15
CA GLU A 500 11.43 6.65 -26.32
C GLU A 500 12.08 5.72 -25.28
N SER A 501 11.70 5.84 -24.01
CA SER A 501 12.20 4.98 -22.93
C SER A 501 11.66 3.54 -23.02
N ARG A 502 10.51 3.33 -23.66
CA ARG A 502 9.89 2.01 -23.86
C ARG A 502 9.47 1.80 -25.31
N PRO A 503 10.39 1.43 -26.22
CA PRO A 503 10.11 1.32 -27.65
C PRO A 503 8.98 0.35 -28.02
N ARG A 504 8.81 -0.74 -27.27
CA ARG A 504 7.69 -1.68 -27.48
C ARG A 504 6.34 -1.04 -27.20
N LEU A 505 6.21 -0.38 -26.04
CA LEU A 505 5.03 0.43 -25.71
C LEU A 505 4.79 1.52 -26.75
N GLY A 506 5.86 2.19 -27.21
CA GLY A 506 5.78 3.20 -28.27
C GLY A 506 5.21 2.65 -29.57
N TYR A 507 5.69 1.48 -30.00
CA TYR A 507 5.15 0.78 -31.16
C TYR A 507 3.65 0.49 -30.99
N ASP A 508 3.25 -0.06 -29.85
CA ASP A 508 1.85 -0.42 -29.60
C ASP A 508 0.96 0.83 -29.58
N VAL A 509 1.37 1.89 -28.89
CA VAL A 509 0.64 3.18 -28.88
C VAL A 509 0.49 3.74 -30.30
N VAL A 510 1.57 3.83 -31.08
CA VAL A 510 1.53 4.37 -32.45
C VAL A 510 0.64 3.53 -33.36
N ASN A 511 0.76 2.20 -33.29
CA ASN A 511 -0.06 1.28 -34.08
C ASN A 511 -1.56 1.48 -33.79
N LYS A 512 -1.91 1.69 -32.52
CA LYS A 512 -3.29 1.95 -32.11
C LYS A 512 -3.78 3.31 -32.59
N LEU A 513 -2.97 4.37 -32.47
CA LEU A 513 -3.33 5.70 -32.99
C LEU A 513 -3.55 5.67 -34.51
N ALA A 514 -2.69 4.97 -35.24
CA ALA A 514 -2.85 4.75 -36.68
C ALA A 514 -4.15 4.00 -37.02
N GLY A 515 -4.50 2.96 -36.25
CA GLY A 515 -5.77 2.24 -36.39
C GLY A 515 -7.00 3.11 -36.12
N SER A 516 -6.94 3.98 -35.12
CA SER A 516 -7.99 4.96 -34.79
C SER A 516 -8.21 5.95 -35.95
N LEU A 517 -7.12 6.52 -36.48
CA LEU A 517 -7.18 7.41 -37.65
C LEU A 517 -7.73 6.71 -38.89
N SER A 518 -7.28 5.49 -39.18
CA SER A 518 -7.78 4.68 -40.29
C SER A 518 -9.30 4.46 -40.19
N SER A 519 -9.80 4.18 -38.98
CA SER A 519 -11.23 3.98 -38.73
C SER A 519 -12.05 5.24 -38.94
N LYS A 520 -11.54 6.40 -38.51
CA LYS A 520 -12.18 7.71 -38.76
C LYS A 520 -12.20 8.06 -40.24
N LEU A 521 -11.08 7.85 -40.95
CA LEU A 521 -10.98 8.10 -42.39
C LEU A 521 -11.98 7.25 -43.19
N LYS A 522 -12.14 5.97 -42.83
CA LYS A 522 -13.13 5.07 -43.45
C LYS A 522 -14.56 5.59 -43.25
N LYS A 523 -14.91 6.05 -42.04
CA LYS A 523 -16.23 6.62 -41.74
C LYS A 523 -16.49 7.90 -42.55
N LEU A 524 -15.51 8.80 -42.61
CA LEU A 524 -15.55 10.03 -43.41
C LEU A 524 -15.74 9.76 -44.91
N ASN A 525 -15.01 8.78 -45.46
CA ASN A 525 -15.16 8.39 -46.86
C ASN A 525 -16.55 7.81 -47.14
N LEU A 526 -17.08 6.98 -46.24
CA LEU A 526 -18.44 6.45 -46.36
C LEU A 526 -19.49 7.56 -46.34
N SER A 527 -19.44 8.49 -45.38
CA SER A 527 -20.38 9.61 -45.33
C SER A 527 -20.31 10.49 -46.59
N THR A 528 -19.10 10.72 -47.12
CA THR A 528 -18.91 11.48 -48.37
C THR A 528 -19.49 10.75 -49.59
N LEU A 529 -19.35 9.42 -49.67
CA LEU A 529 -19.96 8.61 -50.71
C LEU A 529 -21.50 8.62 -50.64
N TYR A 530 -22.07 8.58 -49.44
CA TYR A 530 -23.52 8.67 -49.25
C TYR A 530 -24.05 10.05 -49.69
N MET A 531 -23.40 11.15 -49.29
CA MET A 531 -23.81 12.51 -49.69
C MET A 531 -23.79 12.68 -51.22
N LYS A 532 -22.74 12.21 -51.91
CA LYS A 532 -22.67 12.24 -53.38
C LYS A 532 -23.77 11.43 -54.07
N LYS A 533 -24.28 10.37 -53.43
CA LYS A 533 -25.40 9.57 -53.96
C LYS A 533 -26.74 10.30 -53.88
N PHE A 534 -26.91 11.22 -52.93
CA PHE A 534 -28.14 12.00 -52.75
C PHE A 534 -28.14 13.32 -53.53
N GLU A 535 -26.97 13.84 -53.95
CA GLU A 535 -26.89 14.98 -54.89
C GLU A 535 -27.10 14.58 -56.37
N LEU A 536 -27.20 13.27 -56.65
CA LEU A 536 -27.42 12.71 -57.99
C LEU A 536 -28.86 12.20 -58.21
N VAL A 537 -29.80 12.59 -57.34
CA VAL A 537 -31.26 12.38 -57.48
C VAL A 537 -31.93 13.74 -57.40
#